data_AF-A0A6H9RI10-F1
#
_entry.id   AF-A0A6H9RI10-F1
#
_cell.length_a   1.000
_cell.length_b   1.000
_cell.length_c   1.000
_cell.angle_alpha   90.00
_cell.angle_beta   90.00
_cell.angle_gamma   90.00
#
_symmetry.space_group_name_H-M   'P 1'
#
loop_
_entity.id
_entity.type
_entity.pdbx_description
1 polymer ?
#
loop_
_entity_poly.entity_id
_entity_poly.type
_entity_poly.pdbx_seq_one_letter_code
_entity_poly.pdbx_strand_id
1 'polypeptide(L)' 'MLQSQCRRFYRPEHLEAGGFIAPNRQGVRQEFPLLSLSIGVVHLHPEACGEIDASQLAEMA' A
#
# COMPACT_ATOMS: atom_id res chain seq x y z
N MET A 1 -12.19 0.55 -3.21
CA MET A 1 -13.06 0.44 -2.01
C MET A 1 -12.30 0.70 -0.71
N LEU A 2 -11.05 0.23 -0.54
CA LEU A 2 -10.28 0.51 0.69
C LEU A 2 -9.85 1.99 0.81
N GLN A 3 -9.38 2.61 -0.28
CA GLN A 3 -8.91 4.00 -0.20
C GLN A 3 -9.97 4.96 0.37
N SER A 4 -11.23 4.82 -0.04
CA SER A 4 -12.34 5.60 0.51
C SER A 4 -12.56 5.38 2.01
N GLN A 5 -12.31 4.17 2.52
CA GLN A 5 -12.37 3.87 3.95
C GLN A 5 -11.17 4.42 4.74
N CYS A 6 -10.02 4.60 4.09
CA CYS A 6 -8.82 5.17 4.70
C CYS A 6 -8.85 6.70 4.76
N ARG A 7 -9.58 7.37 3.85
CA ARG A 7 -9.66 8.85 3.81
C ARG A 7 -10.12 9.49 5.12
N ARG A 8 -10.93 8.80 5.93
CA ARG A 8 -11.40 9.30 7.25
C ARG A 8 -10.28 9.51 8.28
N PHE A 9 -9.10 8.91 8.06
CA PHE A 9 -7.95 9.09 8.94
C PHE A 9 -7.09 10.30 8.58
N TYR A 10 -7.43 11.01 7.49
CA TYR A 10 -6.66 12.14 6.97
C TYR A 10 -7.45 13.43 7.08
N ARG A 11 -6.72 14.52 7.32
CA ARG A 11 -7.28 15.87 7.25
C ARG A 11 -7.47 16.27 5.79
N PRO A 12 -8.41 17.18 5.48
CA PRO A 12 -8.63 17.66 4.11
C PRO A 12 -7.34 18.13 3.44
N GLU A 13 -6.50 18.89 4.15
CA GLU A 13 -5.23 19.38 3.64
C GLU A 13 -4.24 18.25 3.27
N HIS A 14 -4.28 17.11 3.97
CA HIS A 14 -3.44 15.95 3.65
C HIS A 14 -3.96 15.25 2.39
N LEU A 15 -5.28 15.20 2.21
CA LEU A 15 -5.92 14.58 1.05
C LEU A 15 -5.65 15.38 -0.22
N GLU A 16 -5.70 16.71 -0.14
CA GLU A 16 -5.38 17.61 -1.26
C GLU A 16 -3.90 17.55 -1.64
N ALA A 17 -3.01 17.46 -0.64
CA ALA A 17 -1.57 17.37 -0.87
C ALA A 17 -1.08 15.97 -1.30
N GLY A 18 -1.91 14.92 -1.18
CA GLY A 18 -1.48 13.54 -1.44
C GLY A 18 -0.57 12.93 -0.38
N GLY A 19 -0.42 13.59 0.77
CA GLY A 19 0.46 13.20 1.86
C GLY A 19 0.44 14.20 3.02
N PHE A 20 1.30 13.99 4.02
CA PHE A 20 1.45 14.91 5.15
C PHE A 20 2.90 14.95 5.68
N ILE A 21 3.28 16.05 6.31
CA ILE A 21 4.62 16.22 6.89
C ILE A 21 4.54 16.04 8.41
N ALA A 22 5.34 15.14 8.95
CA ALA A 22 5.45 14.90 10.39
C ALA A 22 6.90 14.56 10.79
N PRO A 23 7.30 14.77 12.06
CA PRO A 23 8.56 14.26 12.56
C PRO A 23 8.57 12.72 12.56
N ASN A 24 9.65 12.13 12.07
CA ASN A 24 9.90 10.69 12.16
C ASN A 24 10.37 10.31 13.59
N ARG A 25 10.70 9.04 13.81
CA ARG A 25 11.13 8.54 15.14
C ARG A 25 12.40 9.20 15.67
N GLN A 26 13.16 9.89 14.82
CA GLN A 26 14.37 10.63 15.17
C GLN A 26 14.10 12.14 15.32
N GLY A 27 12.84 12.58 15.22
CA GLY A 27 12.43 13.99 15.29
C GLY A 27 12.59 14.76 13.98
N VAL A 28 13.06 14.12 12.89
CA VAL A 28 13.29 14.78 11.60
C VAL A 28 11.98 14.87 10.83
N ARG A 29 11.62 16.09 10.37
CA ARG A 29 10.43 16.28 9.53
C ARG A 29 10.62 15.55 8.20
N GLN A 30 9.68 14.68 7.86
CA GLN A 30 9.64 14.00 6.58
C GLN A 30 8.22 13.99 6.04
N GLU A 31 8.12 13.82 4.73
CA GLU A 31 6.85 13.63 4.04
C GLU A 31 6.43 12.16 4.10
N PHE A 32 5.15 11.94 4.37
CA PHE A 32 4.52 10.64 4.38
C PHE A 32 3.39 10.61 3.35
N PRO A 33 3.41 9.66 2.39
CA PRO A 33 2.31 9.52 1.46
C PRO A 33 1.03 9.08 2.17
N LEU A 34 -0.12 9.32 1.55
CA LEU A 34 -1.37 8.71 2.00
C LEU A 34 -1.28 7.18 1.90
N LEU A 35 -1.98 6.49 2.80
CA LEU A 35 -2.06 5.03 2.79
C LEU A 35 -2.69 4.57 1.48
N SER A 36 -1.93 3.78 0.74
CA SER A 36 -2.38 3.08 -0.45
C SER A 36 -2.30 1.57 -0.22
N LEU A 37 -3.30 0.84 -0.71
CA LEU A 37 -3.26 -0.62 -0.82
C LEU A 37 -3.31 -0.98 -2.29
N SER A 38 -2.32 -1.75 -2.73
CA SER A 38 -2.30 -2.40 -4.04
C SER A 38 -2.60 -3.88 -3.86
N ILE A 39 -3.47 -4.43 -4.71
CA ILE A 39 -3.83 -5.85 -4.71
C ILE A 39 -3.53 -6.39 -6.10
N GLY A 40 -2.59 -7.33 -6.18
CA GLY A 40 -2.32 -8.12 -7.37
C GLY A 40 -3.16 -9.39 -7.40
N VAL A 41 -3.65 -9.77 -8.58
CA VAL A 41 -4.35 -11.04 -8.80
C VAL A 41 -3.63 -11.81 -9.89
N VAL A 42 -3.05 -12.95 -9.51
CA VAL A 42 -2.33 -13.83 -10.43
C VAL A 42 -3.19 -15.05 -10.73
N HIS A 43 -3.39 -15.33 -12.01
CA HIS A 43 -4.05 -16.56 -12.44
C HIS A 43 -2.99 -17.64 -12.60
N LEU A 44 -3.10 -18.71 -11.80
CA LEU A 44 -2.19 -19.84 -11.86
C LEU A 44 -2.87 -21.03 -12.52
N HIS A 45 -2.09 -21.75 -13.32
CA HIS A 45 -2.43 -23.10 -13.73
C HIS A 45 -2.38 -24.03 -12.49
N PRO A 46 -3.36 -24.94 -12.30
CA PRO A 46 -3.41 -25.81 -11.13
C PRO A 46 -2.13 -26.61 -10.87
N GLU A 47 -1.42 -26.98 -11.93
CA GLU A 47 -0.17 -27.75 -11.89
C GLU A 47 0.97 -26.97 -11.22
N ALA A 48 0.96 -25.64 -11.30
CA ALA A 48 1.99 -24.77 -10.74
C ALA A 48 1.76 -24.44 -9.26
N CYS A 49 0.56 -24.71 -8.71
CA CYS A 49 0.20 -24.35 -7.34
C CYS A 49 1.04 -25.08 -6.27
N GLY A 50 1.60 -26.25 -6.58
CA GLY A 50 2.44 -27.00 -5.65
C GLY A 50 3.92 -26.56 -5.63
N GLU A 51 4.35 -25.81 -6.66
CA GLU A 51 5.76 -25.45 -6.87
C GLU A 51 6.06 -23.98 -6.61
N ILE A 52 5.02 -23.15 -6.51
CA ILE A 52 5.13 -21.71 -6.33
C ILE A 52 4.91 -21.32 -4.86
N ASP A 53 5.85 -20.56 -4.30
CA ASP A 53 5.72 -19.99 -2.96
C ASP A 53 5.17 -18.55 -2.95
N ALA A 54 4.92 -18.02 -1.74
CA ALA A 54 4.35 -16.69 -1.57
C ALA A 54 5.25 -15.56 -2.09
N SER A 55 6.57 -15.73 -2.08
CA SER A 55 7.51 -14.74 -2.58
C SER A 55 7.46 -14.69 -4.10
N GLN A 56 7.45 -15.84 -4.75
CA GLN A 56 7.33 -15.94 -6.21
C GLN A 56 5.97 -15.40 -6.71
N LEU A 57 4.88 -15.62 -5.98
CA LEU A 57 3.58 -15.01 -6.31
C LEU A 57 3.60 -13.49 -6.25
N ALA A 58 4.32 -12.92 -5.28
CA ALA A 58 4.41 -11.47 -5.14
C ALA A 58 5.18 -10.81 -6.28
N GLU A 59 6.13 -11.52 -6.91
CA GLU A 59 6.90 -11.03 -8.06
C GLU A 59 6.11 -11.06 -9.38
N MET A 60 5.01 -11.82 -9.45
CA MET A 60 4.17 -11.93 -10.66
C MET A 60 3.10 -10.83 -10.79
N ALA A 61 3.00 -9.94 -9.80
CA ALA A 61 1.93 -8.94 -9.66
C ALA A 61 2.41 -7.49 -9.89
#